data_AF-A0A646IIX7-F1
#
_entry.id   AF-A0A646IIX7-F1
#
_cell.length_a   1.000
_cell.length_b   1.000
_cell.length_c   1.000
_cell.angle_alpha   90.00
_cell.angle_beta   90.00
_cell.angle_gamma   90.00
#
_symmetry.space_group_name_H-M   'P 1'
#
loop_
_entity.id
_entity.type
_entity.pdbx_description
1 polymer ?
#
loop_
_entity_poly.entity_id
_entity_poly.type
_entity_poly.pdbx_seq_one_letter_code
_entity_poly.pdbx_strand_id
1 'polypeptide(L)'
;VTPIDGRGVYLESTPPAGDVVLAGQHLWKAQEAIVGVLRDNGSLLAFHPIRHSYPHCWRHKTPVVFRATPQWFISMDKANLRNDALAAIDTVGWFPTWGKARIQSMVDGRPDWTISRQRTWGVPIALFTHRQTGEIHPRSVELMQQVADRVEAEGIDVWYSLD
;
A
#
# COMPACT_ATOMS: atom_id res chain seq x y z
N VAL A 1 -4.44 10.15 -8.97
CA VAL A 1 -4.10 8.71 -8.89
C VAL A 1 -3.04 8.43 -9.92
N THR A 2 -1.94 7.73 -9.59
CA THR A 2 -0.90 7.35 -10.58
C THR A 2 -1.41 6.13 -11.36
N PRO A 3 -1.81 6.25 -12.64
CA PRO A 3 -2.52 5.20 -13.35
C PRO A 3 -1.53 4.19 -13.97
N ILE A 4 -0.63 3.65 -13.15
CA ILE A 4 0.42 2.72 -13.57
C ILE A 4 0.28 1.37 -12.85
N ASP A 5 0.56 0.28 -13.57
CA ASP A 5 0.51 -1.08 -13.05
C ASP A 5 1.80 -1.47 -12.27
N GLY A 6 1.92 -2.76 -11.90
CA GLY A 6 3.06 -3.26 -11.12
C GLY A 6 4.38 -3.28 -11.88
N ARG A 7 4.33 -3.13 -13.21
CA ARG A 7 5.46 -3.17 -14.13
C ARG A 7 5.92 -1.77 -14.51
N GLY A 8 5.26 -0.73 -14.01
CA GLY A 8 5.53 0.67 -14.37
C GLY A 8 4.93 1.07 -15.71
N VAL A 9 3.87 0.38 -16.16
CA VAL A 9 3.18 0.62 -17.42
C VAL A 9 1.83 1.29 -17.16
N TYR A 10 1.46 2.28 -17.97
CA TYR A 10 0.15 2.92 -17.89
C TYR A 10 -0.98 1.92 -18.14
N LEU A 11 -2.03 1.99 -17.31
CA LEU A 11 -3.21 1.12 -17.42
C LEU A 11 -3.96 1.35 -18.74
N GLU A 12 -4.64 0.33 -19.25
CA GLU A 12 -5.50 0.44 -20.45
C GLU A 12 -6.60 1.48 -20.31
N SER A 13 -7.07 1.73 -19.08
CA SER A 13 -8.05 2.77 -18.77
C SER A 13 -7.46 4.19 -18.76
N THR A 14 -6.15 4.35 -18.95
CA THR A 14 -5.50 5.66 -18.98
C THR A 14 -5.92 6.40 -20.24
N PRO A 15 -6.54 7.58 -20.14
CA PRO A 15 -6.92 8.36 -21.32
C PRO A 15 -5.66 8.82 -22.08
N PRO A 16 -5.77 9.02 -23.40
CA PRO A 16 -4.69 9.61 -24.18
C PRO A 16 -4.45 11.07 -23.76
N ALA A 17 -3.22 11.55 -24.00
CA ALA A 17 -2.86 12.95 -23.86
C ALA A 17 -2.97 13.62 -25.24
N GLY A 18 -4.10 14.24 -25.54
CA GLY A 18 -4.41 14.65 -26.92
C GLY A 18 -4.49 13.42 -27.83
N ASP A 19 -3.70 13.41 -28.90
CA ASP A 19 -3.61 12.27 -29.84
C ASP A 19 -2.59 11.20 -29.40
N VAL A 20 -1.88 11.40 -28.29
CA VAL A 20 -0.85 10.47 -27.80
C VAL A 20 -1.45 9.43 -26.87
N VAL A 21 -1.43 8.17 -27.31
CA VAL A 21 -1.87 7.03 -26.50
C VAL A 21 -0.84 6.73 -25.40
N LEU A 22 -1.22 6.92 -24.14
CA LEU A 22 -0.35 6.61 -22.99
C LEU A 22 -0.49 5.16 -22.51
N ALA A 23 -1.68 4.57 -22.65
CA ALA A 23 -1.96 3.18 -22.28
C ALA A 23 -0.90 2.22 -22.87
N GLY A 24 -0.41 1.28 -22.06
CA GLY A 24 0.61 0.33 -22.48
C GLY A 24 2.04 0.88 -22.54
N GLN A 25 2.26 2.18 -22.39
CA GLN A 25 3.60 2.76 -22.34
C GLN A 25 4.24 2.64 -20.96
N HIS A 26 5.55 2.36 -20.94
CA HIS A 26 6.35 2.43 -19.71
C HIS A 26 6.56 3.88 -19.28
N LEU A 27 6.47 4.15 -17.97
CA LEU A 27 6.43 5.50 -17.40
C LEU A 27 7.58 6.42 -17.88
N TRP A 28 8.81 5.90 -17.94
CA TRP A 28 9.98 6.67 -18.36
C TRP A 28 9.95 7.05 -19.85
N LYS A 29 9.35 6.22 -20.71
CA LYS A 29 9.21 6.51 -22.14
C LYS A 29 8.10 7.53 -22.40
N ALA A 30 7.03 7.47 -21.61
CA ALA A 30 5.89 8.37 -21.73
C ALA A 30 6.25 9.83 -21.41
N GLN A 31 7.31 10.11 -20.64
CA GLN A 31 7.69 11.47 -20.24
C GLN A 31 7.97 12.38 -21.45
N GLU A 32 8.75 11.90 -22.41
CA GLU A 32 9.07 12.68 -23.63
C GLU A 32 7.81 12.97 -24.44
N ALA A 33 6.92 11.97 -24.56
CA ALA A 33 5.66 12.12 -25.28
C ALA A 33 4.73 13.14 -24.59
N ILE A 34 4.63 13.10 -23.25
CA ILE A 34 3.85 14.07 -22.47
C ILE A 34 4.41 15.49 -22.63
N VAL A 35 5.74 15.66 -22.58
CA VAL A 35 6.37 16.97 -22.80
C VAL A 35 6.09 17.49 -24.21
N GLY A 36 6.08 16.61 -25.23
CA GLY A 36 5.66 16.95 -26.59
C GLY A 36 4.23 17.50 -26.63
N VAL A 37 3.27 16.77 -26.08
CA VAL A 37 1.85 17.20 -26.01
C VAL A 37 1.69 18.56 -25.32
N LEU A 38 2.37 18.77 -24.20
CA LEU A 38 2.32 20.04 -23.46
C LEU A 38 2.92 21.21 -24.26
N ARG A 39 3.94 20.93 -25.09
CA ARG A 39 4.53 21.94 -25.98
C ARG A 39 3.57 22.31 -27.09
N ASP A 40 2.99 21.31 -27.75
CA ASP A 40 2.13 21.50 -28.93
C ASP A 40 0.82 22.22 -28.58
N ASN A 41 0.27 21.97 -27.38
CA ASN A 41 -0.95 22.62 -26.91
C ASN A 41 -0.71 23.96 -26.18
N GLY A 42 0.54 24.43 -26.12
CA GLY A 42 0.90 25.71 -25.49
C GLY A 42 0.83 25.73 -23.96
N SER A 43 0.66 24.59 -23.30
CA SER A 43 0.60 24.52 -21.82
C SER A 43 1.99 24.44 -21.16
N LEU A 44 3.05 24.19 -21.92
CA LEU A 44 4.41 24.09 -21.42
C LEU A 44 5.06 25.47 -21.23
N LEU A 45 5.19 25.93 -19.99
CA LEU A 45 5.85 27.20 -19.67
C LEU A 45 7.38 27.14 -19.80
N ALA A 46 7.99 26.07 -19.26
CA ALA A 46 9.43 25.87 -19.28
C ALA A 46 9.77 24.38 -19.17
N PHE A 47 10.88 23.98 -19.80
CA PHE A 47 11.40 22.62 -19.71
C PHE A 47 12.92 22.67 -19.54
N HIS A 48 13.41 22.13 -18.43
CA HIS A 48 14.86 22.08 -18.14
C HIS A 48 15.20 20.81 -17.35
N PRO A 49 16.29 20.10 -17.69
CA PRO A 49 16.77 18.99 -16.88
C PRO A 49 17.33 19.50 -15.55
N ILE A 50 16.91 18.89 -14.44
CA ILE A 50 17.39 19.23 -13.08
C ILE A 50 18.11 18.03 -12.49
N ARG A 51 19.29 18.26 -11.90
CA ARG A 51 20.02 17.26 -11.14
C ARG A 51 19.67 17.38 -9.66
N HIS A 52 19.15 16.30 -9.07
CA HIS A 52 18.81 16.24 -7.66
C HIS A 52 18.94 14.81 -7.12
N SER A 53 18.80 14.64 -5.81
CA SER A 53 18.72 13.31 -5.19
C SER A 53 17.38 12.65 -5.52
N TYR A 54 17.40 11.42 -6.01
CA TYR A 54 16.21 10.63 -6.34
C TYR A 54 16.31 9.24 -5.72
N PRO A 55 15.22 8.67 -5.17
CA PRO A 55 15.26 7.36 -4.54
C PRO A 55 15.50 6.26 -5.58
N HIS A 56 16.39 5.33 -5.24
CA HIS A 56 16.71 4.16 -6.07
C HIS A 56 16.55 2.88 -5.26
N CYS A 57 16.19 1.80 -5.93
CA CYS A 57 16.17 0.46 -5.35
C CYS A 57 17.57 0.13 -4.85
N TRP A 58 17.74 -0.12 -3.56
CA TRP A 58 19.06 -0.37 -2.96
C TRP A 58 19.77 -1.59 -3.57
N ARG A 59 19.02 -2.56 -4.09
CA ARG A 59 19.53 -3.77 -4.74
C ARG A 59 19.81 -3.56 -6.23
N HIS A 60 18.79 -3.18 -7.00
CA HIS A 60 18.88 -3.10 -8.47
C HIS A 60 19.42 -1.76 -8.99
N LYS A 61 19.57 -0.77 -8.10
CA LYS A 61 20.02 0.59 -8.43
C LYS A 61 19.17 1.29 -9.51
N THR A 62 17.92 0.87 -9.69
CA THR A 62 16.94 1.48 -10.58
C THR A 62 16.09 2.52 -9.84
N PRO A 63 15.61 3.58 -10.51
CA PRO A 63 14.73 4.58 -9.88
C PRO A 63 13.43 3.95 -9.37
N VAL A 64 12.94 4.39 -8.21
CA VAL A 64 11.63 3.95 -7.68
C VAL A 64 10.59 5.05 -7.79
N VAL A 65 9.33 4.65 -7.90
CA VAL A 65 8.19 5.57 -7.98
C VAL A 65 7.19 5.28 -6.88
N PHE A 66 6.50 6.32 -6.42
CA PHE A 66 5.38 6.16 -5.49
C PHE A 66 4.12 5.77 -6.27
N ARG A 67 3.48 4.70 -5.83
CA ARG A 67 2.23 4.19 -6.40
C ARG A 67 1.28 3.83 -5.28
N ALA A 68 0.04 4.31 -5.37
CA ALA A 68 -1.04 3.88 -4.50
C ALA A 68 -1.41 2.43 -4.83
N THR A 69 -1.47 1.56 -3.83
CA THR A 69 -1.89 0.17 -3.97
C THR A 69 -2.95 -0.14 -2.92
N PRO A 70 -3.93 -1.01 -3.22
CA PRO A 70 -4.84 -1.52 -2.19
C PRO A 70 -4.05 -2.22 -1.09
N GLN A 71 -4.33 -1.87 0.17
CA GLN A 71 -3.69 -2.45 1.35
C GLN A 71 -4.75 -2.60 2.46
N TRP A 72 -4.50 -3.52 3.38
CA TRP A 72 -5.33 -3.75 4.57
C TRP A 72 -4.83 -2.91 5.74
N PHE A 73 -5.74 -2.23 6.41
CA PHE A 73 -5.46 -1.35 7.54
C PHE A 73 -6.34 -1.71 8.73
N ILE A 74 -5.77 -1.62 9.93
CA ILE A 74 -6.53 -1.54 11.18
C ILE A 74 -6.69 -0.07 11.50
N SER A 75 -7.94 0.37 11.68
CA SER A 75 -8.19 1.75 12.07
C SER A 75 -7.83 1.95 13.54
N MET A 76 -7.01 2.96 13.81
CA MET A 76 -6.60 3.27 15.18
C MET A 76 -7.70 3.98 15.99
N ASP A 77 -8.64 4.63 15.31
CA ASP A 77 -9.69 5.42 15.97
C ASP A 77 -11.02 4.66 16.09
N LYS A 78 -11.25 3.63 15.25
CA LYS A 78 -12.44 2.79 15.36
C LYS A 78 -12.39 1.91 16.62
N ALA A 79 -13.57 1.66 17.19
CA ALA A 79 -13.73 0.87 18.41
C ALA A 79 -12.84 1.35 19.58
N ASN A 80 -12.51 2.64 19.63
CA ASN A 80 -11.73 3.28 20.69
C ASN A 80 -10.29 2.76 20.87
N LEU A 81 -9.74 2.04 19.88
CA LEU A 81 -8.47 1.31 19.99
C LEU A 81 -7.31 2.18 20.49
N ARG A 82 -7.14 3.40 19.96
CA ARG A 82 -6.09 4.33 20.38
C ARG A 82 -6.22 4.72 21.85
N ASN A 83 -7.41 5.11 22.28
CA ASN A 83 -7.64 5.57 23.65
C ASN A 83 -7.47 4.42 24.65
N ASP A 84 -7.94 3.22 24.31
CA ASP A 84 -7.75 2.03 25.13
C ASP A 84 -6.25 1.70 25.27
N ALA A 85 -5.48 1.80 24.17
CA ALA A 85 -4.04 1.61 24.20
C ALA A 85 -3.32 2.68 25.04
N LEU A 86 -3.73 3.95 24.96
CA LEU A 86 -3.19 5.04 25.80
C LEU A 86 -3.49 4.82 27.28
N ALA A 87 -4.72 4.42 27.62
CA ALA A 87 -5.10 4.07 28.99
C ALA A 87 -4.31 2.86 29.51
N ALA A 88 -4.07 1.85 28.67
CA ALA A 88 -3.24 0.70 29.03
C ALA A 88 -1.77 1.10 29.28
N ILE A 89 -1.20 2.04 28.51
CA ILE A 89 0.16 2.55 28.73
C ILE A 89 0.34 3.13 30.14
N ASP A 90 -0.71 3.72 30.72
CA ASP A 90 -0.67 4.27 32.08
C ASP A 90 -0.58 3.21 33.18
N THR A 91 -1.01 1.97 32.92
CA THR A 91 -1.02 0.88 33.91
C THR A 91 0.26 0.03 33.89
N VAL A 92 1.10 0.20 32.86
CA VAL A 92 2.36 -0.55 32.70
C VAL A 92 3.47 0.08 33.53
N GLY A 93 4.29 -0.77 34.17
CA GLY A 93 5.54 -0.34 34.82
C GLY A 93 6.64 -0.06 33.79
N TRP A 94 7.18 1.15 33.76
CA TRP A 94 8.20 1.58 32.79
C TRP A 94 9.58 1.68 33.41
N PHE A 95 10.55 0.96 32.84
CA PHE A 95 11.96 1.10 33.19
C PHE A 95 12.84 1.19 31.92
N PRO A 96 13.54 2.32 31.70
CA PRO A 96 13.51 3.57 32.45
C PRO A 96 12.17 4.34 32.27
N THR A 97 11.86 5.25 33.20
CA THR A 97 10.56 5.95 33.27
C THR A 97 10.24 6.80 32.04
N TRP A 98 11.24 7.38 31.38
CA TRP A 98 11.05 8.17 30.16
C TRP A 98 10.47 7.35 28.99
N GLY A 99 10.56 6.02 29.04
CA GLY A 99 9.98 5.13 28.03
C GLY A 99 8.47 5.33 27.85
N LYS A 100 7.77 5.68 28.93
CA LYS A 100 6.33 5.98 28.90
C LYS A 100 6.00 7.11 27.92
N ALA A 101 6.63 8.26 28.09
CA ALA A 101 6.38 9.43 27.24
C ALA A 101 6.65 9.13 25.77
N ARG A 102 7.68 8.31 25.49
CA ARG A 102 8.04 7.91 24.12
C ARG A 102 6.98 7.02 23.47
N ILE A 103 6.49 6.00 24.17
CA ILE A 103 5.43 5.13 23.61
C ILE A 103 4.12 5.91 23.46
N GLN A 104 3.81 6.77 24.44
CA GLN A 104 2.55 7.51 24.47
C GLN A 104 2.47 8.47 23.29
N SER A 105 3.53 9.25 23.05
CA SER A 105 3.63 10.13 21.89
C SER A 105 3.55 9.37 20.56
N MET A 106 4.15 8.17 20.49
CA MET A 106 4.07 7.33 19.29
C MET A 106 2.65 6.84 19.02
N VAL A 107 1.91 6.41 20.05
CA VAL A 107 0.52 5.91 19.92
C VAL A 107 -0.46 7.05 19.66
N ASP A 108 -0.29 8.19 20.33
CA ASP A 108 -1.18 9.35 20.21
C ASP A 108 -1.25 9.85 18.76
N GLY A 109 -0.09 10.08 18.11
CA GLY A 109 -0.01 10.54 16.73
C GLY A 109 -0.04 9.44 15.65
N ARG A 110 -0.33 8.18 16.01
CA ARG A 110 -0.17 7.05 15.07
C ARG A 110 -1.26 7.05 13.98
N PRO A 111 -0.93 6.99 12.68
CA PRO A 111 -1.94 6.77 11.64
C PRO A 111 -2.46 5.33 11.68
N ASP A 112 -3.49 5.05 10.87
CA ASP A 112 -4.03 3.70 10.67
C ASP A 112 -2.92 2.69 10.34
N TRP A 113 -3.01 1.52 10.98
CA TRP A 113 -1.95 0.53 10.91
C TRP A 113 -2.09 -0.34 9.66
N THR A 114 -1.21 -0.15 8.69
CA THR A 114 -1.11 -1.06 7.53
C THR A 114 -0.57 -2.43 7.94
N ILE A 115 -1.42 -3.45 7.87
CA ILE A 115 -1.07 -4.83 8.24
C ILE A 115 -0.65 -5.70 7.05
N SER A 116 -1.07 -5.38 5.84
CA SER A 116 -0.72 -6.19 4.65
C SER A 116 0.69 -5.95 4.15
N ARG A 117 1.34 -7.02 3.67
CA ARG A 117 2.64 -6.97 2.99
C ARG A 117 2.60 -7.90 1.78
N GLN A 118 3.17 -7.47 0.66
CA GLN A 118 3.29 -8.29 -0.56
C GLN A 118 4.51 -9.21 -0.43
N ARG A 119 4.41 -10.21 0.45
CA ARG A 119 5.46 -11.20 0.74
C ARG A 119 4.84 -12.59 0.80
N THR A 120 5.64 -13.59 0.44
CA THR A 120 5.24 -14.99 0.52
C THR A 120 5.45 -15.59 1.91
N TRP A 121 6.42 -15.08 2.67
CA TRP A 121 6.71 -15.54 4.03
C TRP A 121 5.99 -14.69 5.07
N GLY A 122 5.04 -15.30 5.80
CA GLY A 122 4.26 -14.67 6.86
C GLY A 122 2.91 -15.35 7.09
N VAL A 123 2.11 -14.81 8.02
CA VAL A 123 0.73 -15.26 8.25
C VAL A 123 -0.17 -14.62 7.18
N PRO A 124 -0.89 -15.42 6.37
CA PRO A 124 -1.81 -14.89 5.36
C PRO A 124 -2.98 -14.16 6.01
N ILE A 125 -3.48 -13.12 5.32
CA ILE A 125 -4.69 -12.41 5.74
C ILE A 125 -5.88 -13.14 5.13
N ALA A 126 -6.63 -13.88 5.96
CA ALA A 126 -7.80 -14.66 5.58
C ALA A 126 -9.03 -13.77 5.27
N LEU A 127 -8.89 -12.88 4.28
CA LEU A 127 -9.93 -12.01 3.77
C LEU A 127 -10.11 -12.26 2.28
N PHE A 128 -11.35 -12.55 1.89
CA PHE A 128 -11.72 -12.86 0.51
C PHE A 128 -12.45 -11.68 -0.09
N THR A 129 -12.10 -11.31 -1.31
CA THR A 129 -12.73 -10.20 -2.03
C THR A 129 -13.21 -10.64 -3.40
N HIS A 130 -14.29 -10.01 -3.88
CA HIS A 130 -14.76 -10.19 -5.23
C HIS A 130 -13.73 -9.61 -6.22
N ARG A 131 -13.31 -10.40 -7.21
CA ARG A 131 -12.18 -10.06 -8.09
C ARG A 131 -12.38 -8.78 -8.91
N GLN A 132 -13.62 -8.43 -9.24
CA GLN A 132 -13.92 -7.27 -10.08
C GLN A 132 -14.28 -6.03 -9.25
N THR A 133 -15.09 -6.19 -8.21
CA THR A 133 -15.61 -5.06 -7.42
C THR A 133 -14.72 -4.72 -6.24
N GLY A 134 -13.88 -5.67 -5.79
CA GLY A 134 -13.08 -5.52 -4.58
C GLY A 134 -13.88 -5.60 -3.28
N GLU A 135 -15.19 -5.86 -3.36
CA GLU A 135 -16.05 -5.99 -2.20
C GLU A 135 -15.65 -7.20 -1.35
N ILE A 136 -15.74 -7.03 -0.04
CA ILE A 136 -15.44 -8.08 0.94
C ILE A 136 -16.51 -9.18 0.83
N HIS A 137 -16.09 -10.44 0.88
CA HIS A 137 -17.00 -11.57 0.82
C HIS A 137 -18.00 -11.51 2.01
N PRO A 138 -19.32 -11.70 1.80
CA PRO A 138 -20.32 -11.53 2.85
C PRO A 138 -20.13 -12.49 4.04
N ARG A 139 -19.57 -13.69 3.79
CA ARG A 139 -19.24 -14.68 4.82
C ARG A 139 -17.81 -14.54 5.39
N SER A 140 -17.23 -13.35 5.38
CA SER A 140 -15.80 -13.17 5.73
C SER A 140 -15.44 -13.66 7.14
N VAL A 141 -16.29 -13.42 8.14
CA VAL A 141 -16.05 -13.87 9.52
C VAL A 141 -16.05 -15.40 9.62
N GLU A 142 -17.02 -16.06 8.97
CA GLU A 142 -17.12 -17.52 8.92
C GLU A 142 -15.91 -18.14 8.21
N LEU A 143 -15.52 -17.61 7.05
CA LEU A 143 -14.36 -18.09 6.30
C LEU A 143 -13.05 -17.89 7.06
N MET A 144 -12.91 -16.76 7.76
CA MET A 144 -11.75 -16.49 8.61
C MET A 144 -11.64 -17.52 9.73
N GLN A 145 -12.76 -17.89 10.37
CA GLN A 145 -12.77 -18.95 11.38
C GLN A 145 -12.39 -20.31 10.78
N GLN A 146 -12.95 -20.70 9.64
CA GLN A 146 -12.60 -21.96 8.98
C GLN A 146 -11.12 -22.04 8.61
N VAL A 147 -10.51 -20.92 8.20
CA VAL A 147 -9.07 -20.87 7.95
C VAL A 147 -8.29 -21.02 9.24
N ALA A 148 -8.70 -20.35 10.32
CA ALA A 148 -8.07 -20.46 11.63
C ALA A 148 -8.09 -21.91 12.16
N ASP A 149 -9.23 -22.60 12.06
CA ASP A 149 -9.39 -23.99 12.51
C ASP A 149 -8.46 -24.94 11.74
N ARG A 150 -8.30 -24.74 10.41
CA ARG A 150 -7.37 -25.53 9.60
C ARG A 150 -5.92 -25.24 9.94
N VAL A 151 -5.57 -23.96 10.14
CA VAL A 151 -4.21 -23.56 10.54
C VAL A 151 -3.86 -24.13 11.93
N GLU A 152 -4.83 -24.20 12.84
CA GLU A 152 -4.65 -24.84 14.15
C GLU A 152 -4.36 -26.35 14.02
N ALA A 153 -5.08 -27.05 13.14
CA ALA A 153 -4.95 -28.50 12.96
C ALA A 153 -3.70 -28.90 12.13
N GLU A 154 -3.39 -28.17 11.06
CA GLU A 154 -2.45 -28.59 10.01
C GLU A 154 -1.23 -27.67 9.90
N GLY A 155 -1.23 -26.54 10.62
CA GLY A 155 -0.21 -25.51 10.52
C GLY A 155 -0.48 -24.52 9.38
N ILE A 156 0.37 -23.50 9.27
CA ILE A 156 0.17 -22.37 8.36
C ILE A 156 0.24 -22.74 6.88
N ASP A 157 0.97 -23.82 6.57
CA ASP A 157 1.21 -24.26 5.20
C ASP A 157 -0.07 -24.71 4.50
N VAL A 158 -1.10 -25.10 5.26
CA VAL A 158 -2.42 -25.45 4.72
C VAL A 158 -2.98 -24.35 3.83
N TRP A 159 -2.71 -23.08 4.12
CA TRP A 159 -3.16 -21.95 3.31
C TRP A 159 -2.74 -22.05 1.85
N TYR A 160 -1.55 -22.58 1.58
CA TYR A 160 -1.02 -22.72 0.22
C TYR A 160 -1.50 -23.98 -0.49
N SER A 161 -2.13 -24.91 0.24
CA SER A 161 -2.76 -26.11 -0.32
C SER A 161 -4.29 -26.01 -0.43
N LEU A 162 -4.89 -24.90 -0.01
CA LEU A 162 -6.32 -24.64 -0.22
C LEU A 162 -6.56 -24.25 -1.69
N ASP A 163 -7.49 -24.95 -2.35
CA ASP A 163 -7.99 -24.63 -3.70
C ASP A 163 -8.99 -23.45 -3.69
#